data_AF-A0A7C6V1W5-F1
#
_entry.id   AF-A0A7C6V1W5-F1
#
_cell.length_a   1.000
_cell.length_b   1.000
_cell.length_c   1.000
_cell.angle_alpha   90.00
_cell.angle_beta   90.00
_cell.angle_gamma   90.00
#
_symmetry.space_group_name_H-M   'P 1'
#
loop_
_entity.id
_entity.type
_entity.pdbx_description
1 polymer ?
#
loop_
_entity_poly.entity_id
_entity_poly.type
_entity_poly.pdbx_seq_one_letter_code
_entity_poly.pdbx_strand_id
1 'polypeptide(L)'
;MKKDTIKLLTLVVLFGVLTMITGCGGGSSKFMGNWVQVDDPSAWMKIYKNGKAIIVDCGDGKFPATFKDGLLHISMGFGEVTAFYDEKSDEMVLTGFGKSYRFKRK
;
A
#
# COMPACT_ATOMS: atom_id res chain seq x y z
N MET A 1 -59.27 13.05 22.44
CA MET A 1 -58.78 12.20 21.34
C MET A 1 -57.83 13.04 20.49
N LYS A 2 -56.52 12.74 20.56
CA LYS A 2 -55.38 13.20 19.71
C LYS A 2 -54.07 12.87 20.46
N LYS A 3 -53.92 11.59 20.79
CA LYS A 3 -52.60 10.96 20.97
C LYS A 3 -52.28 10.47 19.56
N ASP A 4 -51.17 10.92 18.94
CA ASP A 4 -50.48 10.25 17.81
C ASP A 4 -49.49 11.23 17.13
N THR A 5 -48.64 11.90 17.91
CA THR A 5 -47.57 12.75 17.34
C THR A 5 -46.30 12.69 18.18
N ILE A 6 -46.06 11.55 18.84
CA ILE A 6 -44.89 11.29 19.70
C ILE A 6 -44.30 9.91 19.35
N LYS A 7 -44.21 9.58 18.05
CA LYS A 7 -43.55 8.36 17.56
C LYS A 7 -42.75 8.57 16.27
N LEU A 8 -42.45 9.81 15.89
CA LEU A 8 -41.72 10.13 14.65
C LEU A 8 -40.43 10.91 14.87
N LEU A 9 -39.92 10.97 16.10
CA LEU A 9 -38.66 11.66 16.43
C LEU A 9 -37.58 10.74 17.03
N THR A 10 -37.85 9.43 17.05
CA THR A 10 -36.95 8.41 17.63
C THR A 10 -36.50 7.38 16.60
N LEU A 11 -36.32 7.80 15.34
CA LEU A 11 -35.88 6.95 14.23
C LEU A 11 -34.87 7.67 13.31
N VAL A 12 -34.00 8.52 13.88
CA VAL A 12 -32.92 9.21 13.13
C VAL A 12 -31.54 8.90 13.72
N VAL A 13 -31.46 8.00 14.70
CA VAL A 13 -30.23 7.74 15.49
C VAL A 13 -29.42 6.53 15.00
N LEU A 14 -29.82 5.80 13.96
CA LEU A 14 -29.22 4.47 13.68
C LEU A 14 -28.68 4.21 12.26
N PHE A 15 -28.42 5.23 11.44
CA PHE A 15 -27.85 5.01 10.10
C PHE A 15 -26.79 6.06 9.71
N GLY A 16 -25.88 6.39 10.63
CA GLY A 16 -24.60 7.04 10.34
C GLY A 16 -23.48 6.01 10.14
N VAL A 17 -23.78 4.87 9.52
CA VAL A 17 -22.85 3.77 9.29
C VAL A 17 -21.96 4.13 8.08
N LEU A 18 -20.70 4.43 8.39
CA LEU A 18 -19.53 4.04 7.60
C LEU A 18 -19.58 4.31 6.09
N THR A 19 -19.49 5.57 5.68
CA THR A 19 -19.10 5.92 4.30
C THR A 19 -17.69 6.51 4.26
N MET A 20 -16.71 5.73 4.73
CA MET A 20 -15.30 5.93 4.36
C MET A 20 -14.76 4.68 3.67
N ILE A 21 -15.35 4.33 2.52
CA ILE A 21 -14.70 3.43 1.55
C ILE A 21 -14.52 4.20 0.25
N THR A 22 -13.69 5.23 0.28
CA THR A 22 -13.06 5.78 -0.92
C THR A 22 -11.57 5.45 -0.91
N GLY A 23 -11.25 4.18 -0.66
CA GLY A 23 -9.93 3.62 -0.93
C GLY A 23 -9.85 3.17 -2.38
N CYS A 24 -9.86 4.10 -3.32
CA CYS A 24 -9.63 3.80 -4.73
C CYS A 24 -8.23 3.18 -4.86
N GLY A 25 -8.17 1.86 -5.06
CA GLY A 25 -6.98 1.01 -4.96
C GLY A 25 -5.93 1.18 -6.06
N GLY A 26 -5.70 2.41 -6.52
CA GLY A 26 -4.83 2.76 -7.65
C GLY A 26 -3.42 3.24 -7.28
N GLY A 27 -3.14 3.63 -6.03
CA GLY A 27 -1.84 4.23 -5.71
C GLY A 27 -0.65 3.25 -5.68
N SER A 28 -0.91 1.97 -5.40
CA SER A 28 0.15 0.95 -5.33
C SER A 28 0.50 0.30 -6.66
N SER A 29 -0.32 0.50 -7.70
CA SER A 29 -0.11 -0.13 -9.02
C SER A 29 1.23 0.25 -9.64
N LYS A 30 1.71 1.48 -9.40
CA LYS A 30 3.00 1.98 -9.87
C LYS A 30 4.20 1.15 -9.39
N PHE A 31 4.07 0.48 -8.24
CA PHE A 31 5.12 -0.40 -7.72
C PHE A 31 5.07 -1.81 -8.31
N MET A 32 3.98 -2.21 -8.95
CA MET A 32 3.83 -3.59 -9.43
C MET A 32 4.81 -3.89 -10.57
N GLY A 33 5.30 -5.12 -10.61
CA GLY A 33 6.18 -5.61 -11.68
C GLY A 33 7.51 -6.14 -11.17
N ASN A 34 8.44 -6.31 -12.11
CA ASN A 34 9.80 -6.76 -11.85
C ASN A 34 10.75 -5.56 -11.82
N TRP A 35 11.67 -5.58 -10.87
CA TRP A 35 12.61 -4.52 -10.59
C TRP A 35 14.01 -5.09 -10.47
N VAL A 36 15.00 -4.36 -10.94
CA VAL A 36 16.43 -4.68 -10.79
C VAL A 36 17.16 -3.48 -10.20
N GLN A 37 18.09 -3.75 -9.29
CA GLN A 37 18.85 -2.67 -8.66
C GLN A 37 19.76 -2.03 -9.71
N VAL A 38 19.85 -0.69 -9.69
CA VAL A 38 20.63 0.08 -10.65
C VAL A 38 22.13 -0.22 -10.49
N ASP A 39 22.60 -0.30 -9.25
CA ASP A 39 24.03 -0.47 -8.93
C ASP A 39 24.46 -1.96 -8.88
N ASP A 40 23.50 -2.90 -8.80
CA ASP A 40 23.75 -4.35 -8.79
C ASP A 40 22.61 -5.10 -9.53
N PRO A 41 22.73 -5.32 -10.84
CA PRO A 41 21.68 -5.99 -11.62
C PRO A 41 21.42 -7.45 -11.21
N SER A 42 22.27 -8.06 -10.39
CA SER A 42 22.01 -9.40 -9.82
C SER A 42 20.97 -9.36 -8.70
N ALA A 43 20.82 -8.21 -8.04
CA ALA A 43 19.77 -7.95 -7.07
C ALA A 43 18.47 -7.54 -7.80
N TRP A 44 17.42 -8.33 -7.60
CA TRP A 44 16.12 -8.13 -8.22
C TRP A 44 15.00 -8.24 -7.17
N MET A 45 13.84 -7.71 -7.52
CA MET A 45 12.61 -8.00 -6.79
C MET A 45 11.39 -8.00 -7.70
N LYS A 46 10.34 -8.67 -7.25
CA LYS A 46 9.03 -8.68 -7.88
C LYS A 46 7.97 -8.25 -6.90
N ILE A 47 7.18 -7.25 -7.29
CA ILE A 47 6.09 -6.72 -6.46
C ILE A 47 4.77 -7.10 -7.13
N TYR A 48 3.90 -7.78 -6.39
CA TYR A 48 2.63 -8.27 -6.91
C TYR A 48 1.54 -8.30 -5.84
N LYS A 49 0.27 -8.32 -6.28
CA LYS A 49 -0.87 -8.52 -5.38
C LYS A 49 -1.15 -10.02 -5.21
N ASN A 50 -1.38 -10.45 -3.97
CA ASN A 50 -1.89 -11.77 -3.63
C ASN A 50 -3.17 -11.60 -2.79
N GLY A 51 -4.33 -11.67 -3.44
CA GLY A 51 -5.60 -11.28 -2.84
C GLY A 51 -5.60 -9.79 -2.47
N LYS A 52 -5.76 -9.49 -1.17
CA LYS A 52 -5.71 -8.12 -0.64
C LYS A 52 -4.32 -7.66 -0.23
N ALA A 53 -3.35 -8.58 -0.15
CA ALA A 53 -1.98 -8.27 0.28
C ALA A 53 -1.12 -7.84 -0.92
N ILE A 54 -0.15 -6.95 -0.66
CA ILE A 54 0.97 -6.69 -1.58
C ILE A 54 2.15 -7.52 -1.08
N ILE A 55 2.80 -8.24 -1.99
CA ILE A 55 3.96 -9.08 -1.70
C ILE A 55 5.15 -8.53 -2.47
N VAL A 56 6.28 -8.41 -1.78
CA VAL A 56 7.60 -8.15 -2.35
C VAL A 56 8.41 -9.44 -2.27
N ASP A 57 8.81 -9.96 -3.41
CA ASP A 57 9.61 -11.18 -3.55
C ASP A 57 11.01 -10.80 -4.03
N CYS A 58 12.03 -11.07 -3.21
CA CYS A 58 13.43 -10.76 -3.50
C CYS A 58 14.25 -12.02 -3.86
N GLY A 59 13.59 -13.18 -4.05
CA GLY A 59 14.22 -14.47 -4.32
C GLY A 59 14.69 -15.21 -3.07
N ASP A 60 15.21 -14.50 -2.07
CA ASP A 60 15.61 -15.03 -0.75
C ASP A 60 14.48 -15.02 0.29
N GLY A 61 13.42 -14.25 0.02
CA GLY A 61 12.27 -14.11 0.91
C GLY A 61 11.09 -13.41 0.26
N LYS A 62 9.92 -13.58 0.89
CA LYS A 62 8.68 -12.90 0.52
C LYS A 62 8.22 -12.06 1.70
N PHE A 63 8.06 -10.77 1.46
CA PHE A 63 7.77 -9.79 2.49
C PHE A 63 6.41 -9.15 2.22
N PRO A 64 5.52 -9.10 3.23
CA PRO A 64 4.26 -8.39 3.09
C PRO A 64 4.53 -6.89 3.05
N ALA A 65 3.75 -6.20 2.23
CA ALA A 65 3.81 -4.76 2.11
C ALA A 65 2.44 -4.11 2.18
N THR A 66 2.41 -2.87 2.64
CA THR A 66 1.22 -2.02 2.72
C THR A 66 1.49 -0.72 2.00
N PHE A 67 0.55 -0.27 1.17
CA PHE A 67 0.62 1.05 0.56
C PHE A 67 -0.11 2.06 1.45
N LYS A 68 0.63 3.06 1.92
CA LYS A 68 0.12 4.11 2.81
C LYS A 68 0.90 5.40 2.56
N ASP A 69 0.20 6.54 2.57
CA ASP A 69 0.81 7.87 2.45
C ASP A 69 1.72 8.05 1.21
N GLY A 70 1.40 7.37 0.10
CA GLY A 70 2.19 7.44 -1.14
C GLY A 70 3.41 6.51 -1.18
N LEU A 71 3.68 5.81 -0.09
CA LEU A 71 4.83 4.92 0.11
C LEU A 71 4.39 3.45 0.18
N LEU A 72 5.29 2.57 -0.24
CA LEU A 72 5.17 1.14 -0.01
C LEU A 72 5.98 0.78 1.24
N HIS A 73 5.29 0.40 2.31
CA HIS A 73 5.88 -0.05 3.57
C HIS A 73 6.06 -1.56 3.52
N ILE A 74 7.30 -2.03 3.61
CA ILE A 74 7.69 -3.44 3.47
C ILE A 74 8.15 -3.94 4.83
N SER A 75 7.46 -4.94 5.37
CA SER A 75 7.75 -5.50 6.69
C SER A 75 8.80 -6.60 6.58
N MET A 76 10.00 -6.32 7.04
CA MET A 76 11.18 -7.20 6.95
C MET A 76 11.42 -8.02 8.22
N GLY A 77 10.43 -8.25 9.08
CA GLY A 77 10.56 -9.06 10.31
C GLY A 77 11.40 -8.42 11.43
N PHE A 78 12.57 -7.85 11.12
CA PHE A 78 13.46 -7.10 12.02
C PHE A 78 13.29 -5.57 11.90
N GLY A 79 12.35 -5.11 11.07
CA GLY A 79 12.08 -3.70 10.88
C GLY A 79 11.19 -3.45 9.66
N GLU A 80 11.04 -2.19 9.31
CA GLU A 80 10.30 -1.75 8.13
C GLU A 80 11.25 -1.02 7.17
N VAL A 81 11.06 -1.28 5.88
CA VAL A 81 11.70 -0.53 4.81
C VAL A 81 10.62 0.16 4.01
N THR A 82 10.88 1.38 3.57
CA THR A 82 9.93 2.14 2.75
C THR A 82 10.42 2.21 1.31
N ALA A 83 9.50 2.17 0.36
CA ALA A 83 9.78 2.46 -1.04
C ALA A 83 8.92 3.62 -1.53
N PHE A 84 9.54 4.55 -2.25
CA PHE A 84 8.83 5.55 -3.05
C PHE A 84 9.14 5.33 -4.53
N TYR A 85 8.24 5.81 -5.38
CA TYR A 85 8.39 5.75 -6.83
C TYR A 85 8.57 7.16 -7.36
N ASP A 86 9.67 7.40 -8.05
CA ASP A 86 9.97 8.64 -8.76
C ASP A 86 9.49 8.52 -10.21
N GLU A 87 8.39 9.22 -10.51
CA GLU A 87 7.78 9.23 -11.84
C GLU A 87 8.67 9.91 -12.89
N LYS A 88 9.62 10.77 -12.49
CA LYS A 88 10.49 11.47 -13.44
C LYS A 88 11.58 10.57 -14.00
N SER A 89 12.12 9.69 -13.17
CA SER A 89 13.20 8.76 -13.54
C SER A 89 12.67 7.36 -13.88
N ASP A 90 11.39 7.06 -13.64
CA ASP A 90 10.82 5.71 -13.68
C ASP A 90 11.60 4.73 -12.77
N GLU A 91 12.05 5.23 -11.62
CA GLU A 91 12.79 4.46 -10.62
C GLU A 91 12.03 4.33 -9.30
N MET A 92 12.23 3.20 -8.65
CA MET A 92 11.82 2.99 -7.27
C MET A 92 13.03 3.14 -6.36
N VAL A 93 12.87 3.86 -5.26
CA VAL A 93 13.90 4.04 -4.26
C VAL A 93 13.44 3.40 -2.96
N LEU A 94 14.18 2.40 -2.52
CA LEU A 94 14.02 1.72 -1.25
C LEU A 94 14.92 2.36 -0.21
N THR A 95 14.38 2.73 0.94
CA THR A 95 15.13 3.33 2.06
C THR A 95 14.81 2.62 3.36
N GLY A 96 15.86 2.18 4.06
CA GLY A 96 15.78 1.52 5.35
C GLY A 96 17.18 1.21 5.90
N PHE A 97 17.28 1.02 7.22
CA PHE A 97 18.54 0.67 7.90
C PHE A 97 19.72 1.61 7.57
N GLY A 98 19.44 2.90 7.39
CA GLY A 98 20.45 3.92 7.06
C GLY A 98 21.01 3.85 5.63
N LYS A 99 20.39 3.06 4.75
CA LYS A 99 20.80 2.91 3.34
C LYS A 99 19.62 3.19 2.40
N SER A 100 19.96 3.57 1.17
CA SER A 100 19.01 3.73 0.08
C SER A 100 19.49 2.98 -1.17
N TYR A 101 18.55 2.38 -1.88
CA TYR A 101 18.79 1.55 -3.05
C TYR A 101 17.85 1.96 -4.17
N ARG A 102 18.38 2.13 -5.38
CA ARG A 102 17.58 2.48 -6.57
C ARG A 102 17.31 1.25 -7.41
N PHE A 103 16.10 1.15 -7.92
CA PHE A 103 15.63 0.07 -8.75
C PHE A 103 14.95 0.64 -9.99
N LYS A 104 15.21 0.00 -11.14
CA LYS A 104 14.52 0.28 -12.40
C LYS A 104 13.68 -0.92 -12.81
N ARG A 105 12.70 -0.70 -13.68
CA ARG A 105 11.92 -1.82 -14.26
C ARG A 105 12.85 -2.76 -15.04
N LYS A 106 12.59 -4.05 -14.90
CA LYS A 106 13.24 -5.11 -15.68
C LYS A 106 12.53 -5.33 -17.00
#